data_AF-A0AAD7NTV7-F1
#
_entry.id   AF-A0AAD7NTV7-F1
#
_cell.length_a   1.000
_cell.length_b   1.000
_cell.length_c   1.000
_cell.angle_alpha   90.00
_cell.angle_beta   90.00
_cell.angle_gamma   90.00
#
_symmetry.space_group_name_H-M   'P 1'
#
loop_
_entity.id
_entity.type
_entity.pdbx_description
1 polymer ?
#
loop_
_entity_poly.entity_id
_entity_poly.type
_entity_poly.pdbx_seq_one_letter_code
_entity_poly.pdbx_strand_id
1 'polypeptide(L)'
;MTLPAPRAAPSSVYDFDFPFSYSRSQSPQFSDGLSAGSDIPQEYRTEVDRVFLQYLNRICSNLDAADNKGDPIHQQLMAKKMQKLDESTDFRPFKFRIQAFTAAFLEEARQGYPEEKIPMKKVRNYLWRQPLILRFNEDGKKAKSKGNHIWNVEAKRLGDGSWEFRPFHRKIAGNPPGVAYCGLLWKWQPRIWDPQACWQNVHVQYSSPILPPWLQWKDDVLSGTPPTNAESCDITTYAKFTLDGQEGILTRTFYLNIAPLVSPENPFATTLGQRPSITPRRTASESTIQARFVVAVHICLYICSFRVPYQFDPPYSGPHEARVKMVLESVAHRLTQETQPPGELSRQKHLLEQTVNACLDDYEHSGNALEGTHELAVAGQNVVAQAAEYIVRKAAPPGVVLPMPGNTSAMQNVNTEELVETTKDAIAEAVSASRGTSEVDELSILLIACRVLDGALRPPPHQQWVEHSPPTLHMPPPPAWYVPVETAYV
;
A
#
# COMPACT_ATOMS: atom_id res chain seq x y z
N MET A 1 -17.79 -9.30 -73.00
CA MET A 1 -18.66 -9.34 -71.80
C MET A 1 -18.02 -8.44 -70.76
N THR A 2 -18.46 -7.19 -70.71
CA THR A 2 -17.90 -6.17 -69.83
C THR A 2 -19.10 -5.47 -69.21
N LEU A 3 -19.32 -5.71 -67.92
CA LEU A 3 -20.46 -5.17 -67.17
C LEU A 3 -20.25 -3.68 -66.87
N PRO A 4 -21.29 -2.83 -66.95
CA PRO A 4 -21.18 -1.42 -66.61
C PRO A 4 -21.32 -1.20 -65.10
N ALA A 5 -20.55 -0.25 -64.58
CA ALA A 5 -20.63 0.22 -63.20
C ALA A 5 -21.90 1.07 -62.97
N PRO A 6 -22.55 0.97 -61.79
CA PRO A 6 -23.65 1.86 -61.45
C PRO A 6 -23.15 3.15 -60.79
N ARG A 7 -23.74 4.26 -61.27
CA ARG A 7 -23.71 5.62 -60.73
C ARG A 7 -24.46 5.66 -59.38
N ALA A 8 -23.92 6.37 -58.39
CA ALA A 8 -24.67 6.88 -57.25
C ALA A 8 -24.54 8.41 -57.19
N ALA A 9 -25.67 9.08 -57.01
CA ALA A 9 -25.86 10.52 -56.91
C ALA A 9 -25.81 10.97 -55.41
N PRO A 10 -25.85 12.28 -55.13
CA PRO A 10 -25.20 12.90 -53.96
C PRO A 10 -26.09 12.91 -52.71
N SER A 11 -25.46 12.91 -51.55
CA SER A 11 -26.10 13.33 -50.29
C SER A 11 -25.18 14.32 -49.57
N SER A 12 -25.65 15.57 -49.48
CA SER A 12 -25.10 16.59 -48.61
C SER A 12 -25.53 16.33 -47.17
N VAL A 13 -24.60 16.23 -46.24
CA VAL A 13 -24.85 16.46 -44.82
C VAL A 13 -23.64 17.16 -44.23
N TYR A 14 -23.84 18.43 -43.90
CA TYR A 14 -23.12 19.28 -42.95
C TYR A 14 -21.83 18.71 -42.34
N ASP A 15 -20.70 19.16 -42.88
CA ASP A 15 -19.44 19.34 -42.15
C ASP A 15 -19.72 20.30 -40.99
N PHE A 16 -19.79 19.78 -39.77
CA PHE A 16 -19.62 20.58 -38.56
C PHE A 16 -18.16 20.45 -38.16
N ASP A 17 -17.36 21.39 -38.65
CA ASP A 17 -16.00 21.63 -38.22
C ASP A 17 -15.94 21.73 -36.68
N PHE A 18 -15.30 20.74 -36.08
CA PHE A 18 -14.82 20.80 -34.71
C PHE A 18 -13.48 21.54 -34.70
N PRO A 19 -13.36 22.74 -34.10
CA PRO A 19 -12.04 23.22 -33.74
C PRO A 19 -11.69 22.57 -32.41
N PHE A 20 -11.07 21.40 -32.44
CA PHE A 20 -10.03 20.97 -31.50
C PHE A 20 -9.47 19.65 -32.03
N SER A 21 -8.60 19.79 -33.02
CA SER A 21 -7.68 18.75 -33.46
C SER A 21 -6.91 18.19 -32.26
N TYR A 22 -6.92 16.88 -32.15
CA TYR A 22 -6.02 16.13 -31.27
C TYR A 22 -4.59 16.31 -31.79
N SER A 23 -3.83 17.21 -31.16
CA SER A 23 -2.38 17.22 -31.24
C SER A 23 -1.77 16.79 -29.92
N ARG A 24 -0.90 15.79 -30.05
CA ARG A 24 0.06 15.28 -29.09
C ARG A 24 0.80 16.45 -28.41
N SER A 25 0.98 16.35 -27.09
CA SER A 25 1.79 17.23 -26.23
C SER A 25 1.41 18.72 -26.23
N GLN A 26 0.53 19.13 -25.31
CA GLN A 26 0.55 20.46 -24.70
C GLN A 26 -0.23 20.47 -23.38
N SER A 27 0.46 20.92 -22.32
CA SER A 27 -0.09 21.30 -21.02
C SER A 27 -1.19 22.36 -21.20
N PRO A 28 -2.34 22.29 -20.50
CA PRO A 28 -3.32 23.36 -20.61
C PRO A 28 -2.78 24.59 -19.86
N GLN A 29 -2.44 25.63 -20.63
CA GLN A 29 -2.19 26.97 -20.12
C GLN A 29 -3.49 27.52 -19.51
N PHE A 30 -3.40 27.96 -18.26
CA PHE A 30 -4.43 28.73 -17.58
C PHE A 30 -4.37 30.19 -18.07
N SER A 31 -5.45 30.62 -18.74
CA SER A 31 -5.89 32.01 -18.96
C SER A 31 -7.40 31.91 -19.18
N ASP A 32 -8.31 32.74 -18.66
CA ASP A 32 -8.25 33.98 -17.90
C ASP A 32 -9.62 34.17 -17.22
N GLY A 33 -9.67 34.95 -16.14
CA GLY A 33 -10.76 35.87 -15.76
C GLY A 33 -12.22 35.38 -15.64
N LEU A 34 -12.79 35.54 -14.44
CA LEU A 34 -14.23 35.73 -14.17
C LEU A 34 -15.17 34.54 -14.52
N SER A 35 -15.06 33.42 -13.81
CA SER A 35 -15.91 32.23 -14.00
C SER A 35 -17.35 32.35 -13.46
N ALA A 36 -17.89 33.56 -13.24
CA ALA A 36 -19.32 33.74 -12.93
C ALA A 36 -20.23 33.54 -14.17
N GLY A 37 -19.70 33.72 -15.38
CA GLY A 37 -20.47 33.56 -16.62
C GLY A 37 -20.59 32.12 -17.15
N SER A 38 -19.71 31.22 -16.71
CA SER A 38 -19.58 29.85 -17.24
C SER A 38 -20.37 28.79 -16.47
N ASP A 39 -20.84 29.13 -15.27
CA ASP A 39 -21.59 28.22 -14.40
C ASP A 39 -23.11 28.38 -14.61
N ILE A 40 -23.86 27.37 -14.16
CA ILE A 40 -25.32 27.38 -14.17
C ILE A 40 -25.82 28.51 -13.26
N PRO A 41 -26.78 29.33 -13.71
CA PRO A 41 -27.35 30.38 -12.86
C PRO A 41 -27.88 29.80 -11.55
N GLN A 42 -27.66 30.52 -10.45
CA GLN A 42 -27.94 30.03 -9.10
C GLN A 42 -29.41 29.62 -8.92
N GLU A 43 -30.32 30.35 -9.57
CA GLU A 43 -31.76 30.09 -9.57
C GLU A 43 -32.15 28.72 -10.15
N TYR A 44 -31.32 28.16 -11.03
CA TYR A 44 -31.54 26.84 -11.64
C TYR A 44 -30.66 25.74 -11.04
N ARG A 45 -29.70 26.09 -10.16
CA ARG A 45 -28.70 25.14 -9.66
C ARG A 45 -29.33 23.99 -8.88
N THR A 46 -30.19 24.29 -7.90
CA THR A 46 -30.86 23.28 -7.08
C THR A 46 -31.67 22.30 -7.92
N GLU A 47 -32.31 22.80 -8.97
CA GLU A 47 -33.13 21.97 -9.83
C GLU A 47 -32.27 21.10 -10.77
N VAL A 48 -31.17 21.62 -11.31
CA VAL A 48 -30.20 20.80 -12.06
C VAL A 48 -29.54 19.75 -11.18
N ASP A 49 -29.25 20.07 -9.91
CA ASP A 49 -28.78 19.10 -8.92
C ASP A 49 -29.82 17.99 -8.71
N ARG A 50 -31.11 18.34 -8.62
CA ARG A 50 -32.23 17.37 -8.53
C ARG A 50 -32.28 16.44 -9.75
N VAL A 51 -32.23 16.98 -10.96
CA VAL A 51 -32.23 16.19 -12.21
C VAL A 51 -30.98 15.30 -12.28
N PHE A 52 -29.82 15.81 -11.89
CA PHE A 52 -28.59 15.04 -11.85
C PHE A 52 -28.65 13.87 -10.88
N LEU A 53 -29.20 14.05 -9.68
CA LEU A 53 -29.39 12.97 -8.72
C LEU A 53 -30.40 11.93 -9.19
N GLN A 54 -31.46 12.34 -9.88
CA GLN A 54 -32.41 11.41 -10.50
C GLN A 54 -31.76 10.59 -11.62
N TYR A 55 -30.97 11.26 -12.47
CA TYR A 55 -30.17 10.60 -13.50
C TYR A 55 -29.22 9.57 -12.90
N LEU A 56 -28.44 9.95 -11.87
CA LEU A 56 -27.51 9.06 -11.18
C LEU A 56 -28.22 7.85 -10.57
N ASN A 57 -29.36 8.06 -9.91
CA ASN A 57 -30.17 6.95 -9.37
C ASN A 57 -30.60 5.98 -10.49
N ARG A 58 -31.06 6.50 -11.62
CA ARG A 58 -31.52 5.67 -12.74
C ARG A 58 -30.38 4.84 -13.33
N ILE A 59 -29.23 5.44 -13.60
CA ILE A 59 -28.10 4.71 -14.19
C ILE A 59 -27.47 3.74 -13.18
N CYS A 60 -27.37 4.09 -11.90
CA CYS A 60 -26.81 3.16 -10.90
C CYS A 60 -27.73 1.96 -10.66
N SER A 61 -29.04 2.11 -10.85
CA SER A 61 -30.01 1.01 -10.83
C SER A 61 -30.11 0.22 -12.15
N ASN A 62 -29.59 0.75 -13.26
CA ASN A 62 -29.58 0.09 -14.57
C ASN A 62 -28.17 0.03 -15.15
N LEU A 63 -27.46 -1.06 -14.88
CA LEU A 63 -26.08 -1.27 -15.32
C LEU A 63 -25.93 -1.39 -16.84
N ASP A 64 -27.02 -1.71 -17.55
CA ASP A 64 -27.06 -1.79 -19.01
C ASP A 64 -27.46 -0.46 -19.67
N ALA A 65 -27.54 0.63 -18.89
CA ALA A 65 -27.87 1.95 -19.41
C ALA A 65 -26.87 2.37 -20.51
N ALA A 66 -27.43 2.84 -21.63
CA ALA A 66 -26.72 3.32 -22.80
C ALA A 66 -27.18 4.74 -23.16
N ASP A 67 -26.36 5.45 -23.93
CA ASP A 67 -26.75 6.74 -24.49
C ASP A 67 -27.70 6.59 -25.70
N ASN A 68 -28.07 7.72 -26.32
CA ASN A 68 -28.96 7.74 -27.49
C ASN A 68 -28.38 7.09 -28.75
N LYS A 69 -27.06 6.81 -28.78
CA LYS A 69 -26.39 6.08 -29.86
C LYS A 69 -26.23 4.59 -29.55
N GLY A 70 -26.63 4.15 -28.36
CA GLY A 70 -26.47 2.79 -27.89
C GLY A 70 -25.10 2.51 -27.26
N ASP A 71 -24.27 3.53 -27.01
CA ASP A 71 -23.00 3.35 -26.34
C ASP A 71 -23.23 3.14 -24.83
N PRO A 72 -22.67 2.10 -24.21
CA PRO A 72 -22.90 1.81 -22.79
C PRO A 72 -22.27 2.89 -21.92
N ILE A 73 -23.05 3.40 -20.96
CA ILE A 73 -22.62 4.45 -20.02
C ILE A 73 -21.63 3.88 -19.00
N HIS A 74 -21.90 2.65 -18.53
CA HIS A 74 -21.04 1.96 -17.59
C HIS A 74 -19.78 1.42 -18.28
N GLN A 75 -18.64 1.61 -17.64
CA GLN A 75 -17.44 0.88 -18.00
C GLN A 75 -17.59 -0.56 -17.53
N GLN A 76 -17.96 -1.45 -18.45
CA GLN A 76 -18.23 -2.88 -18.25
C GLN A 76 -17.45 -3.48 -17.06
N LEU A 77 -18.17 -3.70 -15.97
CA LEU A 77 -17.68 -4.40 -14.79
C LEU A 77 -17.69 -5.90 -15.06
N MET A 78 -16.81 -6.65 -14.42
CA MET A 78 -16.88 -8.12 -14.46
C MET A 78 -18.14 -8.57 -13.70
N ALA A 79 -18.83 -9.60 -14.20
CA ALA A 79 -20.09 -10.11 -13.60
C ALA A 79 -19.98 -10.38 -12.09
N LYS A 80 -18.82 -10.89 -11.63
CA LYS A 80 -18.53 -11.13 -10.20
C LYS A 80 -18.52 -9.85 -9.34
N LYS A 81 -18.17 -8.70 -9.93
CA LYS A 81 -18.23 -7.39 -9.24
C LYS A 81 -19.64 -6.80 -9.24
N MET A 82 -20.50 -7.21 -10.18
CA MET A 82 -21.91 -6.78 -10.22
C MET A 82 -22.72 -7.41 -9.10
N GLN A 83 -22.60 -8.73 -8.88
CA GLN A 83 -23.35 -9.43 -7.82
C GLN A 83 -23.03 -8.89 -6.40
N LYS A 84 -21.77 -8.50 -6.17
CA LYS A 84 -21.31 -7.95 -4.88
C LYS A 84 -21.80 -6.51 -4.62
N LEU A 85 -22.32 -5.82 -5.63
CA LEU A 85 -22.81 -4.45 -5.52
C LEU A 85 -24.18 -4.41 -4.84
N ASP A 86 -25.06 -5.37 -5.18
CA ASP A 86 -26.40 -5.50 -4.62
C ASP A 86 -26.40 -5.92 -3.15
N GLU A 87 -25.38 -6.67 -2.72
CA GLU A 87 -25.26 -7.17 -1.34
C GLU A 87 -24.51 -6.22 -0.39
N SER A 88 -23.84 -5.18 -0.91
CA SER A 88 -22.97 -4.34 -0.09
C SER A 88 -23.69 -3.16 0.56
N THR A 89 -23.57 -3.06 1.89
CA THR A 89 -24.03 -1.92 2.70
C THR A 89 -23.01 -0.77 2.77
N ASP A 90 -21.96 -0.83 1.95
CA ASP A 90 -20.85 0.10 1.94
C ASP A 90 -20.80 0.84 0.59
N PHE A 91 -20.10 1.97 0.55
CA PHE A 91 -19.94 2.74 -0.67
C PHE A 91 -19.08 1.98 -1.68
N ARG A 92 -19.55 1.95 -2.93
CA ARG A 92 -18.88 1.28 -4.04
C ARG A 92 -18.71 2.22 -5.21
N PRO A 93 -17.57 2.15 -5.92
CA PRO A 93 -17.32 3.01 -7.06
C PRO A 93 -17.99 2.46 -8.32
N PHE A 94 -18.85 3.27 -8.93
CA PHE A 94 -19.31 3.13 -10.30
C PHE A 94 -18.32 3.80 -11.24
N LYS A 95 -18.05 3.16 -12.38
CA LYS A 95 -17.11 3.66 -13.39
C LYS A 95 -17.88 3.99 -14.65
N PHE A 96 -17.81 5.24 -15.10
CA PHE A 96 -18.56 5.74 -16.24
C PHE A 96 -17.65 6.15 -17.40
N ARG A 97 -18.10 5.83 -18.62
CA ARG A 97 -17.51 6.36 -19.85
C ARG A 97 -17.95 7.80 -20.02
N ILE A 98 -16.99 8.73 -20.00
CA ILE A 98 -17.25 10.17 -19.91
C ILE A 98 -18.16 10.67 -21.04
N GLN A 99 -17.92 10.22 -22.28
CA GLN A 99 -18.68 10.67 -23.46
C GLN A 99 -20.14 10.22 -23.39
N ALA A 100 -20.41 8.92 -23.25
CA ALA A 100 -21.75 8.37 -23.16
C ALA A 100 -22.52 8.94 -21.94
N PHE A 101 -21.86 9.03 -20.79
CA PHE A 101 -22.45 9.64 -19.58
C PHE A 101 -22.87 11.09 -19.82
N THR A 102 -22.00 11.88 -20.45
CA THR A 102 -22.28 13.30 -20.74
C THR A 102 -23.41 13.44 -21.75
N ALA A 103 -23.41 12.63 -22.82
CA ALA A 103 -24.44 12.67 -23.85
C ALA A 103 -25.82 12.30 -23.28
N ALA A 104 -25.91 11.22 -22.51
CA ALA A 104 -27.15 10.78 -21.88
C ALA A 104 -27.69 11.82 -20.88
N PHE A 105 -26.82 12.45 -20.07
CA PHE A 105 -27.26 13.51 -19.16
C PHE A 105 -27.75 14.77 -19.88
N LEU A 106 -27.09 15.16 -20.98
CA LEU A 106 -27.52 16.33 -21.75
C LEU A 106 -28.93 16.14 -22.34
N GLU A 107 -29.28 14.92 -22.74
CA GLU A 107 -30.63 14.59 -23.22
C GLU A 107 -31.67 14.75 -22.09
N GLU A 108 -31.36 14.23 -20.89
CA GLU A 108 -32.25 14.36 -19.74
C GLU A 108 -32.40 15.82 -19.28
N ALA A 109 -31.31 16.59 -19.32
CA ALA A 109 -31.35 18.03 -19.05
C ALA A 109 -32.20 18.78 -20.09
N ARG A 110 -32.22 18.35 -21.35
CA ARG A 110 -33.03 18.94 -22.43
C ARG A 110 -34.53 18.67 -22.25
N GLN A 111 -34.89 17.50 -21.71
CA GLN A 111 -36.27 17.18 -21.34
C GLN A 111 -36.75 18.01 -20.14
N GLY A 112 -35.82 18.36 -19.23
CA GLY A 112 -36.10 19.23 -18.08
C GLY A 112 -36.19 20.72 -18.44
N TYR A 113 -35.44 21.21 -19.43
CA TYR A 113 -35.39 22.64 -19.78
C TYR A 113 -35.20 22.93 -21.28
N PRO A 114 -35.86 23.98 -21.80
CA PRO A 114 -35.51 24.52 -23.10
C PRO A 114 -34.09 25.14 -23.07
N GLU A 115 -33.36 24.96 -24.17
CA GLU A 115 -31.97 25.43 -24.36
C GLU A 115 -31.80 26.94 -24.15
N GLU A 116 -32.89 27.70 -24.30
CA GLU A 116 -32.98 29.14 -24.04
C GLU A 116 -32.72 29.51 -22.58
N LYS A 117 -33.07 28.64 -21.62
CA LYS A 117 -32.92 28.92 -20.17
C LYS A 117 -31.57 28.48 -19.63
N ILE A 118 -31.08 27.32 -20.05
CA ILE A 118 -29.79 26.78 -19.61
C ILE A 118 -29.03 26.30 -20.85
N PRO A 119 -28.06 27.09 -21.35
CA PRO A 119 -27.21 26.67 -22.45
C PRO A 119 -26.49 25.35 -22.14
N MET A 120 -26.51 24.38 -23.06
CA MET A 120 -25.90 23.06 -22.86
C MET A 120 -24.39 23.12 -22.55
N LYS A 121 -23.71 24.19 -22.98
CA LYS A 121 -22.32 24.46 -22.60
C LYS A 121 -22.15 24.59 -21.07
N LYS A 122 -23.10 25.25 -20.39
CA LYS A 122 -23.09 25.40 -18.93
C LYS A 122 -23.38 24.07 -18.23
N VAL A 123 -24.29 23.26 -18.78
CA VAL A 123 -24.58 21.91 -18.26
C VAL A 123 -23.35 21.00 -18.33
N ARG A 124 -22.59 21.06 -19.43
CA ARG A 124 -21.29 20.39 -19.51
C ARG A 124 -20.37 20.89 -18.40
N ASN A 125 -20.12 22.20 -18.30
CA ASN A 125 -19.24 22.76 -17.26
C ASN A 125 -19.65 22.36 -15.84
N TYR A 126 -20.96 22.28 -15.56
CA TYR A 126 -21.50 21.80 -14.30
C TYR A 126 -21.05 20.37 -13.99
N LEU A 127 -21.12 19.44 -14.94
CA LEU A 127 -20.63 18.07 -14.75
C LEU A 127 -19.12 18.04 -14.42
N TRP A 128 -18.32 18.92 -15.02
CA TRP A 128 -16.88 19.00 -14.75
C TRP A 128 -16.53 19.51 -13.36
N ARG A 129 -17.48 20.16 -12.66
CA ARG A 129 -17.34 20.72 -11.31
C ARG A 129 -18.19 19.97 -10.27
N GLN A 130 -18.85 18.88 -10.66
CA GLN A 130 -19.79 18.16 -9.81
C GLN A 130 -19.04 17.38 -8.72
N PRO A 131 -19.20 17.71 -7.42
CA PRO A 131 -18.49 17.04 -6.32
C PRO A 131 -18.75 15.55 -6.21
N LEU A 132 -19.87 15.04 -6.75
CA LEU A 132 -20.17 13.60 -6.77
C LEU A 132 -19.35 12.81 -7.80
N ILE A 133 -18.59 13.48 -8.68
CA ILE A 133 -17.82 12.86 -9.75
C ILE A 133 -16.32 12.94 -9.44
N LEU A 134 -15.66 11.80 -9.29
CA LEU A 134 -14.22 11.70 -9.15
C LEU A 134 -13.54 11.59 -10.52
N ARG A 135 -12.69 12.56 -10.84
CA ARG A 135 -11.97 12.67 -12.12
C ARG A 135 -10.48 12.34 -12.02
N PHE A 136 -9.87 12.59 -10.87
CA PHE A 136 -8.45 12.33 -10.60
C PHE A 136 -8.29 11.36 -9.43
N ASN A 137 -7.52 10.29 -9.62
CA ASN A 137 -7.21 9.34 -8.55
C ASN A 137 -6.41 10.01 -7.43
N GLU A 138 -6.24 9.33 -6.29
CA GLU A 138 -5.45 9.83 -5.15
C GLU A 138 -3.99 10.18 -5.49
N ASP A 139 -3.49 9.66 -6.61
CA ASP A 139 -2.16 9.97 -7.15
C ASP A 139 -2.12 11.29 -7.96
N GLY A 140 -3.25 11.98 -8.10
CA GLY A 140 -3.38 13.20 -8.92
C GLY A 140 -3.38 12.93 -10.43
N LYS A 141 -3.45 11.66 -10.86
CA LYS A 141 -3.56 11.26 -12.27
C LYS A 141 -5.04 11.16 -12.67
N LYS A 142 -5.38 11.53 -13.91
CA LYS A 142 -6.74 11.36 -14.44
C LYS A 142 -7.16 9.89 -14.32
N ALA A 143 -8.36 9.64 -13.79
CA ALA A 143 -8.87 8.31 -13.62
C ALA A 143 -8.98 7.61 -14.98
N LYS A 144 -8.40 6.41 -15.06
CA LYS A 144 -8.39 5.59 -16.27
C LYS A 144 -8.84 4.17 -15.97
N SER A 145 -9.43 3.53 -16.95
CA SER A 145 -9.73 2.10 -16.95
C SER A 145 -9.56 1.55 -18.35
N LYS A 146 -8.76 0.48 -18.49
CA LYS A 146 -8.42 -0.12 -19.79
C LYS A 146 -7.91 0.94 -20.80
N GLY A 147 -7.04 1.85 -20.35
CA GLY A 147 -6.46 2.92 -21.18
C GLY A 147 -7.33 4.18 -21.36
N ASN A 148 -8.64 4.09 -21.15
CA ASN A 148 -9.58 5.21 -21.37
C ASN A 148 -9.84 6.02 -20.10
N HIS A 149 -10.03 7.33 -20.25
CA HIS A 149 -10.44 8.19 -19.14
C HIS A 149 -11.88 7.87 -18.71
N ILE A 150 -12.08 7.80 -17.41
CA ILE A 150 -13.38 7.50 -16.80
C ILE A 150 -13.71 8.50 -15.71
N TRP A 151 -14.98 8.54 -15.34
CA TRP A 151 -15.47 9.20 -14.13
C TRP A 151 -15.86 8.14 -13.12
N ASN A 152 -15.48 8.32 -11.86
CA ASN A 152 -15.94 7.45 -10.78
C ASN A 152 -17.00 8.17 -9.93
N VAL A 153 -18.00 7.43 -9.47
CA VAL A 153 -19.00 7.92 -8.50
C VAL A 153 -19.10 6.91 -7.39
N GLU A 154 -19.01 7.34 -6.14
CA GLU A 154 -19.23 6.46 -4.99
C GLU A 154 -20.70 6.47 -4.61
N ALA A 155 -21.32 5.29 -4.62
CA ALA A 155 -22.71 5.13 -4.25
C ALA A 155 -22.92 3.91 -3.34
N LYS A 156 -23.93 4.00 -2.48
CA LYS A 156 -24.38 2.95 -1.58
C LYS A 156 -25.88 2.73 -1.79
N ARG A 157 -26.31 1.48 -1.89
CA ARG A 157 -27.74 1.15 -2.05
C ARG A 157 -28.47 1.32 -0.72
N LEU A 158 -29.60 2.02 -0.75
CA LEU A 158 -30.53 2.19 0.37
C LEU A 158 -31.62 1.10 0.29
N GLY A 159 -32.25 0.83 1.44
CA GLY A 159 -33.23 -0.26 1.58
C GLY A 159 -34.52 -0.09 0.76
N ASP A 160 -34.79 1.12 0.29
CA ASP A 160 -35.92 1.47 -0.58
C ASP A 160 -35.61 1.30 -2.08
N GLY A 161 -34.39 0.85 -2.42
CA GLY A 161 -33.94 0.71 -3.80
C GLY A 161 -33.36 2.00 -4.41
N SER A 162 -33.24 3.08 -3.63
CA SER A 162 -32.53 4.29 -4.03
C SER A 162 -31.04 4.22 -3.72
N TRP A 163 -30.27 5.19 -4.20
CA TRP A 163 -28.83 5.28 -3.99
C TRP A 163 -28.47 6.53 -3.19
N GLU A 164 -27.60 6.33 -2.20
CA GLU A 164 -26.90 7.39 -1.49
C GLU A 164 -25.54 7.63 -2.17
N PHE A 165 -25.26 8.88 -2.56
CA PHE A 165 -24.02 9.24 -3.25
C PHE A 165 -23.09 10.01 -2.33
N ARG A 166 -21.79 9.66 -2.35
CA ARG A 166 -20.78 10.34 -1.54
C ARG A 166 -20.10 11.46 -2.33
N PRO A 167 -20.10 12.71 -1.82
CA PRO A 167 -19.29 13.77 -2.41
C PRO A 167 -17.80 13.54 -2.16
N PHE A 168 -17.00 13.83 -3.18
CA PHE A 168 -15.56 13.85 -3.07
C PHE A 168 -15.10 15.23 -2.64
N HIS A 169 -14.31 15.25 -1.56
CA HIS A 169 -13.70 16.46 -1.06
C HIS A 169 -12.20 16.36 -1.17
N ARG A 170 -11.62 17.48 -1.58
CA ARG A 170 -10.20 17.77 -1.49
C ARG A 170 -9.69 17.53 -0.07
N LYS A 171 -8.54 16.87 0.05
CA LYS A 171 -7.92 16.50 1.34
C LYS A 171 -6.40 16.47 1.25
N ILE A 172 -5.76 16.48 2.42
CA ILE A 172 -4.33 16.20 2.57
C ILE A 172 -4.14 14.68 2.41
N ALA A 173 -3.54 14.27 1.30
CA ALA A 173 -3.17 12.91 0.97
C ALA A 173 -1.72 12.59 1.34
N GLY A 174 -1.33 11.33 1.19
CA GLY A 174 -0.10 10.77 1.76
C GLY A 174 -0.37 10.31 3.20
N ASN A 175 -0.15 9.03 3.47
CA ASN A 175 -0.35 8.50 4.82
C ASN A 175 0.94 8.69 5.63
N PRO A 176 0.89 9.38 6.78
CA PRO A 176 2.05 9.46 7.66
C PRO A 176 2.38 8.07 8.21
N PRO A 177 3.67 7.72 8.40
CA PRO A 177 4.03 6.53 9.14
C PRO A 177 3.44 6.61 10.55
N GLY A 178 2.57 5.67 10.92
CA GLY A 178 1.82 5.72 12.18
C GLY A 178 2.67 5.49 13.44
N VAL A 179 3.93 5.10 13.28
CA VAL A 179 4.86 4.83 14.38
C VAL A 179 6.17 5.56 14.15
N ALA A 180 6.68 6.22 15.19
CA ALA A 180 8.03 6.77 15.25
C ALA A 180 8.83 6.09 16.36
N TYR A 181 10.04 5.64 16.04
CA TYR A 181 10.90 4.91 16.98
C TYR A 181 11.91 5.86 17.62
N CYS A 182 12.07 5.81 18.94
CA CYS A 182 13.01 6.67 19.66
C CYS A 182 14.44 6.56 19.09
N GLY A 183 15.06 7.68 18.76
CA GLY A 183 16.41 7.71 18.18
C GLY A 183 16.50 7.43 16.67
N LEU A 184 15.39 7.11 15.99
CA LEU A 184 15.35 7.00 14.52
C LEU A 184 14.66 8.20 13.88
N LEU A 185 15.13 8.58 12.69
CA LEU A 185 14.52 9.66 11.92
C LEU A 185 13.13 9.23 11.43
N TRP A 186 12.12 9.98 11.81
CA TRP A 186 10.78 9.90 11.26
C TRP A 186 10.59 11.03 10.23
N LYS A 187 9.99 10.72 9.08
CA LYS A 187 9.70 11.68 8.00
C LYS A 187 8.32 11.43 7.40
N TRP A 188 7.63 12.50 7.03
CA TRP A 188 6.39 12.45 6.25
C TRP A 188 6.28 13.67 5.34
N GLN A 189 6.01 13.43 4.06
CA GLN A 189 5.74 14.47 3.08
C GLN A 189 4.27 14.39 2.63
N PRO A 190 3.39 15.29 3.09
CA PRO A 190 2.03 15.37 2.61
C PRO A 190 1.96 15.85 1.16
N ARG A 191 0.83 15.56 0.51
CA ARG A 191 0.44 16.18 -0.76
C ARG A 191 -1.03 16.56 -0.71
N ILE A 192 -1.49 17.47 -1.55
CA ILE A 192 -2.92 17.74 -1.68
C ILE A 192 -3.48 16.91 -2.83
N TRP A 193 -4.62 16.27 -2.58
CA TRP A 193 -5.38 15.56 -3.61
C TRP A 193 -6.72 16.26 -3.87
N ASP A 194 -6.99 16.57 -5.14
CA ASP A 194 -8.27 17.11 -5.62
C ASP A 194 -8.98 16.07 -6.48
N PRO A 195 -10.27 15.80 -6.25
CA PRO A 195 -11.03 14.95 -7.14
C PRO A 195 -11.28 15.57 -8.54
N GLN A 196 -11.21 16.90 -8.68
CA GLN A 196 -11.58 17.67 -9.88
C GLN A 196 -10.39 18.22 -10.67
N ALA A 197 -9.19 18.28 -10.08
CA ALA A 197 -8.04 18.94 -10.68
C ALA A 197 -6.72 18.21 -10.39
N CYS A 198 -5.73 18.42 -11.27
CA CYS A 198 -4.35 18.08 -10.96
C CYS A 198 -3.74 19.18 -10.09
N TRP A 199 -2.97 18.81 -9.07
CA TRP A 199 -2.44 19.75 -8.09
C TRP A 199 -0.93 20.04 -8.17
N GLN A 200 -0.27 19.60 -9.25
CA GLN A 200 1.19 19.64 -9.34
C GLN A 200 1.81 21.05 -9.31
N ASN A 201 1.05 22.09 -9.69
CA ASN A 201 1.59 23.45 -9.87
C ASN A 201 1.02 24.49 -8.89
N VAL A 202 0.28 24.08 -7.85
CA VAL A 202 -0.23 25.03 -6.85
C VAL A 202 0.70 25.02 -5.67
N HIS A 203 1.15 26.21 -5.27
CA HIS A 203 1.96 26.37 -4.08
C HIS A 203 1.11 26.09 -2.83
N VAL A 204 1.61 25.22 -1.96
CA VAL A 204 0.95 24.84 -0.71
C VAL A 204 1.95 25.04 0.42
N GLN A 205 1.52 25.74 1.47
CA GLN A 205 2.30 25.90 2.68
C GLN A 205 1.76 24.99 3.78
N TYR A 206 2.59 24.07 4.25
CA TYR A 206 2.26 23.19 5.36
C TYR A 206 2.69 23.79 6.70
N SER A 207 1.85 23.62 7.71
CA SER A 207 2.13 24.07 9.07
C SER A 207 1.36 23.24 10.08
N SER A 208 1.76 23.30 11.34
CA SER A 208 1.05 22.66 12.45
C SER A 208 0.95 23.65 13.60
N PRO A 209 -0.17 23.70 14.34
CA PRO A 209 -0.35 24.67 15.41
C PRO A 209 0.58 24.39 16.60
N ILE A 210 0.75 23.10 16.92
CA ILE A 210 1.56 22.60 18.02
C ILE A 210 2.26 21.35 17.51
N LEU A 211 3.57 21.30 17.69
CA LEU A 211 4.40 20.13 17.41
C LEU A 211 5.20 19.77 18.66
N PRO A 212 5.45 18.47 18.89
CA PRO A 212 6.50 18.06 19.83
C PRO A 212 7.83 18.72 19.45
N PRO A 213 8.69 19.08 20.42
CA PRO A 213 9.91 19.85 20.17
C PRO A 213 10.93 19.12 19.28
N TRP A 214 10.78 17.81 19.09
CA TRP A 214 11.63 16.99 18.24
C TRP A 214 11.17 16.91 16.79
N LEU A 215 9.97 17.44 16.47
CA LEU A 215 9.33 17.37 15.15
C LEU A 215 9.20 18.78 14.57
N GLN A 216 9.55 18.95 13.29
CA GLN A 216 9.53 20.25 12.63
C GLN A 216 9.21 20.13 11.13
N TRP A 217 8.64 21.19 10.58
CA TRP A 217 8.45 21.35 9.14
C TRP A 217 9.73 21.91 8.50
N LYS A 218 10.18 21.27 7.43
CA LYS A 218 11.27 21.76 6.57
C LYS A 218 11.02 21.31 5.14
N ASP A 219 11.05 22.25 4.19
CA ASP A 219 10.88 21.98 2.76
C ASP A 219 9.64 21.12 2.45
N ASP A 220 8.50 21.46 3.07
CA ASP A 220 7.22 20.73 3.01
C ASP A 220 7.25 19.29 3.55
N VAL A 221 8.31 18.91 4.28
CA VAL A 221 8.44 17.62 4.96
C VAL A 221 8.36 17.83 6.47
N LEU A 222 7.47 17.09 7.13
CA LEU A 222 7.44 16.97 8.59
C LEU A 222 8.43 15.90 9.01
N SER A 223 9.47 16.27 9.75
CA SER A 223 10.51 15.33 10.13
C SER A 223 11.06 15.59 11.52
N GLY A 224 11.65 14.56 12.13
CA GLY A 224 12.17 14.63 13.48
C GLY A 224 12.63 13.30 14.03
N THR A 225 13.37 13.33 15.13
CA THR A 225 13.86 12.13 15.82
C THR A 225 13.35 12.13 17.25
N PRO A 226 12.40 11.25 17.61
CA PRO A 226 11.84 11.28 18.95
C PRO A 226 12.88 10.89 20.00
N PRO A 227 13.02 11.65 21.10
CA PRO A 227 13.85 11.27 22.24
C PRO A 227 13.22 10.11 23.03
N THR A 228 13.98 9.52 23.95
CA THR A 228 13.55 8.37 24.77
C THR A 228 12.35 8.66 25.68
N ASN A 229 12.10 9.93 26.01
CA ASN A 229 10.97 10.39 26.82
C ASN A 229 9.82 10.97 25.98
N ALA A 230 9.84 10.82 24.66
CA ALA A 230 8.74 11.26 23.81
C ALA A 230 7.48 10.42 24.06
N GLU A 231 6.33 11.08 24.04
CA GLU A 231 5.02 10.45 24.20
C GLU A 231 4.26 10.46 22.88
N SER A 232 3.41 9.46 22.68
CA SER A 232 2.47 9.40 21.56
C SER A 232 1.51 10.58 21.58
N CYS A 233 1.20 11.14 20.42
CA CYS A 233 0.42 12.38 20.34
C CYS A 233 -0.38 12.50 19.04
N ASP A 234 -1.37 13.38 19.06
CA ASP A 234 -2.09 13.80 17.87
C ASP A 234 -1.36 14.96 17.18
N ILE A 235 -1.07 14.78 15.89
CA ILE A 235 -0.48 15.80 15.04
C ILE A 235 -1.56 16.39 14.15
N THR A 236 -1.81 17.69 14.29
CA THR A 236 -2.70 18.44 13.40
C THR A 236 -1.87 19.18 12.35
N THR A 237 -2.21 18.97 11.08
CA THR A 237 -1.54 19.58 9.93
C THR A 237 -2.52 20.46 9.17
N TYR A 238 -2.08 21.69 8.89
CA TYR A 238 -2.74 22.64 8.02
C TYR A 238 -2.01 22.72 6.69
N ALA A 239 -2.75 22.67 5.59
CA ALA A 239 -2.26 22.97 4.27
C ALA A 239 -2.95 24.23 3.76
N LYS A 240 -2.21 25.34 3.68
CA LYS A 240 -2.70 26.62 3.16
C LYS A 240 -2.32 26.75 1.70
N PHE A 241 -3.24 27.14 0.85
CA PHE A 241 -3.00 27.30 -0.59
C PHE A 241 -3.86 28.44 -1.15
N THR A 242 -3.43 28.97 -2.30
CA THR A 242 -4.21 29.96 -3.05
C THR A 242 -4.58 29.35 -4.38
N LEU A 243 -5.88 29.22 -4.66
CA LEU A 243 -6.40 28.69 -5.91
C LEU A 243 -7.35 29.73 -6.52
N ASP A 244 -7.09 30.14 -7.77
CA ASP A 244 -7.90 31.13 -8.49
C ASP A 244 -8.08 32.45 -7.69
N GLY A 245 -7.06 32.86 -6.94
CA GLY A 245 -7.08 34.05 -6.08
C GLY A 245 -7.86 33.89 -4.76
N GLN A 246 -8.41 32.71 -4.49
CA GLN A 246 -9.06 32.38 -3.22
C GLN A 246 -8.10 31.58 -2.32
N GLU A 247 -7.93 32.04 -1.09
CA GLU A 247 -7.19 31.30 -0.07
C GLU A 247 -8.06 30.17 0.48
N GLY A 248 -7.45 28.98 0.61
CA GLY A 248 -8.06 27.81 1.19
C GLY A 248 -7.15 27.17 2.23
N ILE A 249 -7.76 26.51 3.22
CA ILE A 249 -7.05 25.76 4.24
C ILE A 249 -7.67 24.37 4.36
N LEU A 250 -6.83 23.34 4.32
CA LEU A 250 -7.21 21.98 4.68
C LEU A 250 -6.60 21.60 6.02
N THR A 251 -7.33 20.81 6.79
CA THR A 251 -6.88 20.31 8.09
C THR A 251 -6.90 18.79 8.08
N ARG A 252 -5.86 18.17 8.61
CA ARG A 252 -5.81 16.73 8.88
C ARG A 252 -5.16 16.50 10.23
N THR A 253 -5.80 15.69 11.06
CA THR A 253 -5.25 15.23 12.34
C THR A 253 -5.01 13.73 12.25
N PHE A 254 -3.87 13.27 12.77
CA PHE A 254 -3.55 11.85 12.87
C PHE A 254 -2.80 11.58 14.17
N TYR A 255 -2.93 10.36 14.67
CA TYR A 255 -2.23 9.89 15.87
C TYR A 255 -0.88 9.31 15.49
N LEU A 256 0.19 9.76 16.15
CA LEU A 256 1.55 9.26 15.99
C LEU A 256 1.96 8.48 17.23
N ASN A 257 2.21 7.18 17.07
CA ASN A 257 2.63 6.32 18.16
C ASN A 257 4.16 6.37 18.34
N ILE A 258 4.63 6.63 19.56
CA ILE A 258 6.06 6.58 19.89
C ILE A 258 6.40 5.23 20.48
N ALA A 259 7.36 4.55 19.87
CA ALA A 259 7.86 3.25 20.31
C ALA A 259 9.30 3.36 20.81
N PRO A 260 9.65 2.80 21.98
CA PRO A 260 11.04 2.73 22.43
C PRO A 260 11.87 1.93 21.44
N LEU A 261 13.08 2.40 21.13
CA LEU A 261 14.06 1.57 20.45
C LEU A 261 14.69 0.65 21.49
N VAL A 262 14.33 -0.61 21.47
CA VAL A 262 14.92 -1.56 22.42
C VAL A 262 16.21 -2.08 21.84
N SER A 263 17.30 -1.61 22.45
CA SER A 263 18.63 -2.07 22.14
C SER A 263 18.71 -3.58 22.42
N PRO A 264 19.10 -4.38 21.42
CA PRO A 264 19.15 -5.83 21.58
C PRO A 264 20.36 -6.30 22.41
N GLU A 265 21.13 -5.38 22.98
CA GLU A 265 22.21 -5.66 23.93
C GLU A 265 21.73 -5.86 25.38
N ASN A 266 20.47 -5.54 25.70
CA ASN A 266 19.94 -5.79 27.04
C ASN A 266 18.40 -5.91 27.08
N PRO A 267 17.82 -7.11 26.88
CA PRO A 267 16.37 -7.32 26.85
C PRO A 267 15.65 -7.10 28.19
N PHE A 268 16.36 -6.69 29.26
CA PHE A 268 15.82 -6.48 30.61
C PHE A 268 15.89 -5.03 31.12
N ALA A 269 16.38 -4.08 30.32
CA ALA A 269 16.58 -2.69 30.80
C ALA A 269 15.28 -1.90 31.03
N THR A 270 14.10 -2.42 30.64
CA THR A 270 12.80 -1.73 30.77
C THR A 270 12.17 -1.77 32.18
N THR A 271 12.91 -2.08 33.25
CA THR A 271 12.31 -2.14 34.62
C THR A 271 13.05 -1.40 35.74
N LEU A 272 13.96 -0.47 35.44
CA LEU A 272 14.58 0.35 36.48
C LEU A 272 14.31 1.84 36.28
N GLY A 273 13.11 2.25 36.68
CA GLY A 273 12.70 3.64 36.75
C GLY A 273 11.36 3.80 37.48
N GLN A 274 11.44 4.15 38.77
CA GLN A 274 10.36 4.54 39.70
C GLN A 274 9.50 3.43 40.33
N ARG A 275 9.87 3.13 41.59
CA ARG A 275 9.04 2.43 42.56
C ARG A 275 8.54 3.46 43.59
N PRO A 276 7.24 3.80 43.65
CA PRO A 276 6.63 4.26 44.89
C PRO A 276 6.31 3.03 45.74
N SER A 277 6.92 2.95 46.91
CA SER A 277 6.57 2.00 47.96
C SER A 277 5.11 2.18 48.40
N ILE A 278 4.33 1.10 48.52
CA ILE A 278 3.35 0.79 49.60
C ILE A 278 2.84 -0.67 49.43
N THR A 279 2.52 -1.28 50.57
CA THR A 279 2.26 -2.68 50.98
C THR A 279 1.18 -3.53 50.27
N PRO A 280 1.13 -4.86 50.50
CA PRO A 280 0.37 -5.83 49.69
C PRO A 280 -0.99 -6.27 50.28
N ARG A 281 -1.96 -6.63 49.41
CA ARG A 281 -3.08 -7.51 49.79
C ARG A 281 -3.48 -8.44 48.63
N ARG A 282 -3.57 -9.73 48.97
CA ARG A 282 -3.93 -10.90 48.14
C ARG A 282 -5.39 -10.88 47.67
N THR A 283 -5.64 -11.39 46.46
CA THR A 283 -6.61 -12.42 45.99
C THR A 283 -6.60 -12.40 44.44
N ALA A 284 -6.14 -13.43 43.71
CA ALA A 284 -6.89 -14.61 43.21
C ALA A 284 -8.18 -14.17 42.45
N SER A 285 -8.50 -14.51 41.19
CA SER A 285 -8.10 -15.56 40.24
C SER A 285 -8.64 -15.20 38.82
N GLU A 286 -8.32 -16.03 37.81
CA GLU A 286 -8.87 -16.09 36.41
C GLU A 286 -8.23 -15.09 35.42
N SER A 287 -7.82 -15.43 34.20
CA SER A 287 -8.11 -16.56 33.31
C SER A 287 -6.87 -16.90 32.49
N THR A 288 -6.51 -18.19 32.44
CA THR A 288 -5.42 -18.72 31.60
C THR A 288 -6.03 -19.12 30.26
N ILE A 289 -5.52 -18.57 29.16
CA ILE A 289 -5.54 -19.02 27.75
C ILE A 289 -5.68 -17.76 26.87
N GLN A 290 -4.54 -17.25 26.38
CA GLN A 290 -4.34 -16.52 25.10
C GLN A 290 -2.97 -15.79 25.01
N ALA A 291 -2.14 -15.83 26.05
CA ALA A 291 -0.86 -15.09 26.06
C ALA A 291 0.33 -15.80 25.38
N ARG A 292 0.19 -17.05 24.88
CA ARG A 292 1.35 -17.80 24.36
C ARG A 292 1.59 -17.69 22.85
N PHE A 293 0.63 -17.19 22.06
CA PHE A 293 0.81 -17.08 20.60
C PHE A 293 1.12 -15.67 20.09
N VAL A 294 0.89 -14.61 20.88
CA VAL A 294 1.20 -13.22 20.48
C VAL A 294 2.67 -12.85 20.73
N VAL A 295 3.31 -13.49 21.71
CA VAL A 295 4.71 -13.20 22.08
C VAL A 295 5.72 -13.77 21.06
N ALA A 296 5.39 -14.88 20.40
CA ALA A 296 6.28 -15.48 19.40
C ALA A 296 6.45 -14.61 18.15
N VAL A 297 5.41 -13.85 17.75
CA VAL A 297 5.46 -12.97 16.56
C VAL A 297 6.05 -11.59 16.90
N HIS A 298 5.79 -11.07 18.11
CA HIS A 298 6.37 -9.79 18.55
C HIS A 298 7.88 -9.87 18.83
N ILE A 299 8.40 -11.02 19.26
CA ILE A 299 9.85 -11.26 19.38
C ILE A 299 10.49 -11.48 18.00
N CYS A 300 9.75 -12.02 17.03
CA CYS A 300 10.25 -12.30 15.67
C CYS A 300 10.53 -11.03 14.85
N LEU A 301 9.84 -9.92 15.12
CA LEU A 301 10.15 -8.60 14.54
C LEU A 301 11.24 -7.83 15.31
N TYR A 302 11.50 -8.21 16.56
CA TYR A 302 12.34 -7.44 17.49
C TYR A 302 13.84 -7.73 17.40
N ILE A 303 14.23 -8.93 16.96
CA ILE A 303 15.65 -9.30 16.80
C ILE A 303 16.26 -8.68 15.53
N CYS A 304 15.42 -8.09 14.67
CA CYS A 304 15.84 -7.66 13.34
C CYS A 304 16.34 -6.21 13.27
N SER A 305 16.61 -5.62 14.43
CA SER A 305 17.34 -4.36 14.56
C SER A 305 18.82 -4.57 14.93
N PHE A 306 19.32 -5.81 15.01
CA PHE A 306 20.76 -6.02 14.96
C PHE A 306 21.24 -5.90 13.51
N ARG A 307 21.85 -4.74 13.22
CA ARG A 307 22.81 -4.46 12.15
C ARG A 307 23.32 -5.73 11.44
N VAL A 308 23.02 -5.83 10.14
CA VAL A 308 24.10 -6.12 9.19
C VAL A 308 24.83 -4.77 9.02
N PRO A 309 26.07 -4.62 9.50
CA PRO A 309 26.87 -3.46 9.15
C PRO A 309 27.36 -3.70 7.72
N TYR A 310 26.59 -3.25 6.72
CA TYR A 310 27.11 -3.14 5.37
C TYR A 310 26.93 -1.70 4.92
N GLN A 311 28.06 -1.05 4.65
CA GLN A 311 28.12 0.27 4.06
C GLN A 311 27.27 0.29 2.79
N PHE A 312 26.37 1.27 2.70
CA PHE A 312 25.76 1.68 1.44
C PHE A 312 26.86 2.26 0.56
N ASP A 313 27.38 1.46 -0.35
CA ASP A 313 27.94 2.01 -1.58
C ASP A 313 26.78 2.26 -2.58
N PRO A 314 26.87 3.29 -3.43
CA PRO A 314 25.84 3.68 -4.39
C PRO A 314 25.56 2.57 -5.43
N PRO A 315 24.45 2.65 -6.18
CA PRO A 315 24.08 1.63 -7.17
C PRO A 315 25.18 1.50 -8.23
N TYR A 316 25.86 0.35 -8.25
CA TYR A 316 26.81 -0.01 -9.29
C TYR A 316 26.06 -0.55 -10.51
N SER A 317 26.07 0.21 -11.61
CA SER A 317 25.61 -0.24 -12.93
C SER A 317 26.52 -1.34 -13.48
N GLY A 318 26.00 -2.56 -13.69
CA GLY A 318 26.79 -3.67 -14.22
C GLY A 318 26.06 -5.02 -14.44
N PRO A 319 26.80 -6.07 -14.90
CA PRO A 319 26.27 -7.39 -15.31
C PRO A 319 25.60 -8.21 -14.20
N HIS A 320 25.66 -7.75 -12.95
CA HIS A 320 25.04 -8.39 -11.79
C HIS A 320 23.53 -8.20 -11.75
N GLU A 321 23.04 -7.03 -12.16
CA GLU A 321 21.62 -6.69 -12.14
C GLU A 321 20.83 -7.51 -13.17
N ALA A 322 21.40 -7.70 -14.37
CA ALA A 322 20.86 -8.60 -15.39
C ALA A 322 20.74 -10.05 -14.89
N ARG A 323 21.66 -10.48 -14.03
CA ARG A 323 21.64 -11.81 -13.42
C ARG A 323 20.58 -11.93 -12.32
N VAL A 324 20.42 -10.91 -11.47
CA VAL A 324 19.30 -10.86 -10.49
C VAL A 324 17.96 -10.95 -11.21
N LYS A 325 17.78 -10.14 -12.27
CA LYS A 325 16.56 -10.12 -13.07
C LYS A 325 16.26 -11.51 -13.66
N MET A 326 17.25 -12.14 -14.29
CA MET A 326 17.11 -13.49 -14.85
C MET A 326 16.66 -14.50 -13.79
N VAL A 327 17.21 -14.42 -12.57
CA VAL A 327 16.84 -15.31 -11.45
C VAL A 327 15.39 -15.07 -11.05
N LEU A 328 14.98 -13.83 -10.79
CA LEU A 328 13.61 -13.52 -10.39
C LEU A 328 12.58 -13.88 -11.47
N GLU A 329 12.87 -13.62 -12.74
CA GLU A 329 12.02 -14.03 -13.87
C GLU A 329 11.91 -15.56 -13.97
N SER A 330 13.02 -16.29 -13.76
CA SER A 330 13.04 -17.75 -13.77
C SER A 330 12.25 -18.35 -12.61
N VAL A 331 12.30 -17.73 -11.42
CA VAL A 331 11.48 -18.13 -10.26
C VAL A 331 10.00 -17.90 -10.57
N ALA A 332 9.62 -16.74 -11.12
CA ALA A 332 8.24 -16.44 -11.50
C ALA A 332 7.70 -17.43 -12.56
N HIS A 333 8.54 -17.81 -13.51
CA HIS A 333 8.19 -18.80 -14.53
C HIS A 333 8.01 -20.21 -13.93
N ARG A 334 8.89 -20.64 -13.02
CA ARG A 334 8.78 -21.95 -12.33
C ARG A 334 7.52 -22.05 -11.48
N LEU A 335 7.16 -20.99 -10.77
CA LEU A 335 5.90 -20.92 -9.99
C LEU A 335 4.65 -21.03 -10.88
N THR A 336 4.76 -20.72 -12.18
CA THR A 336 3.66 -20.88 -13.14
C THR A 336 3.38 -22.34 -13.49
N GLN A 337 4.37 -23.23 -13.32
CA GLN A 337 4.30 -24.65 -13.64
C GLN A 337 3.97 -25.54 -12.42
N GLU A 338 3.89 -24.97 -11.21
CA GLU A 338 3.80 -25.73 -9.95
C GLU A 338 2.35 -25.85 -9.41
N THR A 339 2.03 -27.03 -8.85
CA THR A 339 0.68 -27.40 -8.38
C THR A 339 0.58 -27.32 -6.86
N GLN A 340 0.62 -26.11 -6.30
CA GLN A 340 0.43 -25.82 -4.85
C GLN A 340 -1.00 -25.34 -4.54
N PRO A 341 -1.44 -25.23 -3.26
CA PRO A 341 -2.78 -24.76 -2.93
C PRO A 341 -3.03 -23.35 -3.51
N PRO A 342 -4.23 -23.10 -4.07
CA PRO A 342 -4.48 -21.99 -4.99
C PRO A 342 -4.31 -20.59 -4.36
N GLY A 343 -4.33 -20.46 -3.03
CA GLY A 343 -4.19 -19.16 -2.36
C GLY A 343 -2.74 -18.66 -2.23
N GLU A 344 -1.79 -19.56 -2.00
CA GLU A 344 -0.40 -19.16 -1.72
C GLU A 344 0.40 -18.94 -2.99
N LEU A 345 0.21 -19.82 -3.95
CA LEU A 345 0.82 -19.74 -5.25
C LEU A 345 0.44 -18.42 -5.96
N SER A 346 -0.82 -17.98 -5.82
CA SER A 346 -1.26 -16.68 -6.33
C SER A 346 -0.58 -15.50 -5.64
N ARG A 347 -0.31 -15.58 -4.33
CA ARG A 347 0.38 -14.52 -3.59
C ARG A 347 1.87 -14.46 -3.91
N GLN A 348 2.53 -15.61 -4.02
CA GLN A 348 3.93 -15.71 -4.46
C GLN A 348 4.09 -15.17 -5.89
N LYS A 349 3.21 -15.55 -6.82
CA LYS A 349 3.23 -15.03 -8.19
C LYS A 349 3.06 -13.52 -8.24
N HIS A 350 2.08 -12.98 -7.50
CA HIS A 350 1.82 -11.54 -7.48
C HIS A 350 3.04 -10.75 -6.96
N LEU A 351 3.62 -11.20 -5.85
CA LEU A 351 4.81 -10.60 -5.25
C LEU A 351 5.99 -10.59 -6.22
N LEU A 352 6.27 -11.72 -6.88
CA LEU A 352 7.38 -11.81 -7.82
C LEU A 352 7.14 -10.97 -9.08
N GLU A 353 5.93 -10.94 -9.62
CA GLU A 353 5.58 -10.09 -10.76
C GLU A 353 5.77 -8.60 -10.41
N GLN A 354 5.35 -8.16 -9.22
CA GLN A 354 5.56 -6.77 -8.76
C GLN A 354 7.04 -6.46 -8.55
N THR A 355 7.80 -7.39 -7.97
CA THR A 355 9.24 -7.20 -7.72
C THR A 355 10.03 -7.15 -9.03
N VAL A 356 9.70 -8.01 -10.01
CA VAL A 356 10.32 -7.97 -11.35
C VAL A 356 9.98 -6.67 -12.08
N ASN A 357 8.72 -6.23 -12.05
CA ASN A 357 8.32 -4.95 -12.65
C ASN A 357 9.00 -3.76 -11.97
N ALA A 358 9.16 -3.80 -10.65
CA ALA A 358 9.90 -2.79 -9.90
C ALA A 358 11.38 -2.72 -10.32
N CYS A 359 12.04 -3.87 -10.51
CA CYS A 359 13.41 -3.93 -11.04
C CYS A 359 13.51 -3.42 -12.49
N LEU A 360 12.49 -3.61 -13.31
CA LEU A 360 12.44 -3.09 -14.69
C LEU A 360 12.27 -1.56 -14.73
N ASP A 361 11.37 -1.04 -13.89
CA ASP A 361 11.09 0.39 -13.82
C ASP A 361 12.31 1.18 -13.31
N ASP A 362 13.06 0.62 -12.37
CA ASP A 362 14.29 1.22 -11.83
C ASP A 362 15.43 1.27 -12.87
N TYR A 363 15.49 0.25 -13.73
CA TYR A 363 16.46 0.17 -14.83
C TYR A 363 16.18 1.18 -15.96
N GLU A 364 14.91 1.37 -16.33
CA GLU A 364 14.54 2.28 -17.42
C GLU A 364 14.45 3.75 -17.00
N HIS A 365 14.25 4.04 -15.70
CA HIS A 365 13.95 5.39 -15.20
C HIS A 365 14.85 5.82 -14.04
N SER A 366 16.17 5.68 -14.19
CA SER A 366 17.17 6.22 -13.25
C SER A 366 17.03 7.74 -13.11
N GLY A 367 16.14 8.16 -12.21
CA GLY A 367 15.85 9.57 -11.93
C GLY A 367 14.39 9.92 -11.63
N ASN A 368 13.41 9.03 -11.82
CA ASN A 368 11.98 9.34 -11.59
C ASN A 368 11.11 8.17 -11.07
N ALA A 369 11.71 7.10 -10.54
CA ALA A 369 10.96 6.00 -9.93
C ALA A 369 10.18 6.47 -8.68
N LEU A 370 8.95 5.97 -8.49
CA LEU A 370 8.19 6.18 -7.25
C LEU A 370 8.98 5.55 -6.09
N GLU A 371 9.12 6.26 -4.96
CA GLU A 371 9.97 5.86 -3.82
C GLU A 371 9.70 4.41 -3.35
N GLY A 372 8.43 3.95 -3.41
CA GLY A 372 8.05 2.58 -3.06
C GLY A 372 8.37 1.48 -4.08
N THR A 373 8.52 1.79 -5.37
CA THR A 373 8.95 0.78 -6.38
C THR A 373 10.44 0.53 -6.30
N HIS A 374 11.24 1.55 -6.01
CA HIS A 374 12.68 1.41 -5.81
C HIS A 374 13.00 0.56 -4.56
N GLU A 375 12.29 0.77 -3.44
CA GLU A 375 12.47 -0.04 -2.23
C GLU A 375 12.17 -1.53 -2.46
N LEU A 376 11.12 -1.83 -3.24
CA LEU A 376 10.77 -3.22 -3.59
C LEU A 376 11.83 -3.87 -4.49
N ALA A 377 12.37 -3.12 -5.47
CA ALA A 377 13.44 -3.59 -6.34
C ALA A 377 14.72 -3.93 -5.54
N VAL A 378 15.14 -3.03 -4.64
CA VAL A 378 16.30 -3.23 -3.76
C VAL A 378 16.10 -4.43 -2.83
N ALA A 379 14.90 -4.59 -2.25
CA ALA A 379 14.59 -5.76 -1.43
C ALA A 379 14.67 -7.07 -2.24
N GLY A 380 14.16 -7.09 -3.47
CA GLY A 380 14.27 -8.24 -4.37
C GLY A 380 15.72 -8.60 -4.70
N GLN A 381 16.55 -7.60 -4.98
CA GLN A 381 17.98 -7.77 -5.21
C GLN A 381 18.69 -8.37 -3.98
N ASN A 382 18.35 -7.90 -2.78
CA ASN A 382 18.93 -8.40 -1.54
C ASN A 382 18.60 -9.86 -1.25
N VAL A 383 17.37 -10.32 -1.55
CA VAL A 383 17.02 -11.75 -1.40
C VAL A 383 17.90 -12.63 -2.29
N VAL A 384 18.11 -12.23 -3.55
CA VAL A 384 18.96 -13.00 -4.48
C VAL A 384 20.43 -12.97 -4.06
N ALA A 385 20.94 -11.82 -3.59
CA ALA A 385 22.30 -11.71 -3.09
C ALA A 385 22.53 -12.60 -1.86
N GLN A 386 21.60 -12.59 -0.90
CA GLN A 386 21.68 -13.44 0.28
C GLN A 386 21.52 -14.93 -0.04
N ALA A 387 20.70 -15.29 -1.03
CA ALA A 387 20.59 -16.67 -1.49
C ALA A 387 21.93 -17.16 -2.08
N ALA A 388 22.64 -16.31 -2.82
CA ALA A 388 23.97 -16.63 -3.33
C ALA A 388 24.98 -16.82 -2.19
N GLU A 389 24.97 -15.95 -1.17
CA GLU A 389 25.81 -16.12 0.01
C GLU A 389 25.50 -17.41 0.79
N TYR A 390 24.21 -17.73 0.95
CA TYR A 390 23.76 -18.95 1.60
C TYR A 390 24.35 -20.19 0.91
N ILE A 391 24.29 -20.24 -0.41
CA ILE A 391 24.85 -21.35 -1.21
C ILE A 391 26.37 -21.46 -1.03
N VAL A 392 27.08 -20.33 -1.11
CA VAL A 392 28.55 -20.29 -0.94
C VAL A 392 28.95 -20.78 0.46
N ARG A 393 28.23 -20.35 1.52
CA ARG A 393 28.51 -20.78 2.90
C ARG A 393 28.14 -22.24 3.14
N LYS A 394 27.03 -22.71 2.57
CA LYS A 394 26.59 -24.11 2.64
C LYS A 394 27.60 -25.07 2.00
N ALA A 395 28.30 -24.63 0.95
CA ALA A 395 29.33 -25.40 0.27
C ALA A 395 30.71 -25.37 0.97
N ALA A 396 30.90 -24.56 2.01
CA ALA A 396 32.18 -24.42 2.70
C ALA A 396 32.46 -25.62 3.64
N PRO A 397 33.72 -26.08 3.78
CA PRO A 397 34.07 -27.16 4.70
C PRO A 397 33.77 -26.79 6.17
N PRO A 398 33.27 -27.74 6.99
CA PRO A 398 33.00 -27.47 8.40
C PRO A 398 34.29 -27.07 9.13
N GLY A 399 34.27 -25.92 9.80
CA GLY A 399 35.39 -25.38 10.59
C GLY A 399 36.18 -24.24 9.91
N VAL A 400 35.89 -23.89 8.66
CA VAL A 400 36.50 -22.74 7.97
C VAL A 400 35.59 -21.52 8.09
N VAL A 401 35.99 -20.54 8.90
CA VAL A 401 35.35 -19.21 8.91
C VAL A 401 35.85 -18.44 7.70
N LEU A 402 35.11 -18.46 6.60
CA LEU A 402 35.40 -17.63 5.44
C LEU A 402 35.12 -16.15 5.79
N PRO A 403 36.02 -15.21 5.46
CA PRO A 403 35.69 -13.78 5.52
C PRO A 403 34.48 -13.52 4.63
N MET A 404 33.57 -12.63 5.06
CA MET A 404 32.36 -12.26 4.30
C MET A 404 32.76 -11.93 2.85
N PRO A 405 32.40 -12.76 1.85
CA PRO A 405 32.56 -12.35 0.47
C PRO A 405 31.61 -11.17 0.26
N GLY A 406 32.08 -10.07 -0.32
CA GLY A 406 31.16 -9.00 -0.71
C GLY A 406 30.10 -9.56 -1.68
N ASN A 407 28.88 -9.02 -1.62
CA ASN A 407 27.70 -9.51 -2.35
C ASN A 407 27.98 -9.83 -3.84
N THR A 408 28.91 -9.10 -4.46
CA THR A 408 29.31 -9.26 -5.87
C THR A 408 30.11 -10.54 -6.15
N SER A 409 30.96 -11.00 -5.22
CA SER A 409 31.80 -12.20 -5.39
C SER A 409 31.02 -13.49 -5.16
N ALA A 410 30.04 -13.50 -4.25
CA ALA A 410 29.18 -14.66 -4.04
C ALA A 410 28.28 -14.92 -5.25
N MET A 411 27.69 -13.85 -5.81
CA MET A 411 26.81 -13.96 -6.97
C MET A 411 27.48 -14.50 -8.22
N GLN A 412 28.78 -14.26 -8.46
CA GLN A 412 29.46 -14.74 -9.68
C GLN A 412 29.74 -16.24 -9.66
N ASN A 413 29.96 -16.83 -8.48
CA ASN A 413 30.51 -18.18 -8.31
C ASN A 413 29.46 -19.28 -8.12
N VAL A 414 28.17 -18.93 -8.05
CA VAL A 414 27.07 -19.86 -7.77
C VAL A 414 26.40 -20.34 -9.06
N ASN A 415 25.85 -21.56 -9.08
CA ASN A 415 25.03 -22.04 -10.21
C ASN A 415 23.67 -21.31 -10.25
N THR A 416 23.27 -20.82 -11.42
CA THR A 416 21.98 -20.12 -11.61
C THR A 416 20.79 -20.99 -11.24
N GLU A 417 20.82 -22.29 -11.51
CA GLU A 417 19.70 -23.17 -11.18
C GLU A 417 19.53 -23.36 -9.66
N GLU A 418 20.64 -23.50 -8.93
CA GLU A 418 20.63 -23.61 -7.46
C GLU A 418 20.21 -22.29 -6.81
N LEU A 419 20.62 -21.16 -7.40
CA LEU A 419 20.24 -19.83 -6.96
C LEU A 419 18.73 -19.58 -7.14
N VAL A 420 18.17 -19.99 -8.27
CA VAL A 420 16.73 -19.92 -8.55
C VAL A 420 15.95 -20.76 -7.55
N GLU A 421 16.37 -22.00 -7.30
CA GLU A 421 15.65 -22.88 -6.36
C GLU A 421 15.72 -22.36 -4.92
N THR A 422 16.90 -21.94 -4.46
CA THR A 422 17.10 -21.38 -3.12
C THR A 422 16.30 -20.09 -2.91
N THR A 423 16.25 -19.22 -3.92
CA THR A 423 15.45 -17.99 -3.88
C THR A 423 13.95 -18.31 -3.83
N LYS A 424 13.50 -19.27 -4.63
CA LYS A 424 12.10 -19.74 -4.64
C LYS A 424 11.69 -20.28 -3.27
N ASP A 425 12.50 -21.16 -2.69
CA ASP A 425 12.20 -21.80 -1.41
C ASP A 425 12.13 -20.79 -0.27
N ALA A 426 13.05 -19.82 -0.23
CA ALA A 426 13.04 -18.75 0.76
C ALA A 426 11.76 -17.88 0.69
N ILE A 427 11.31 -17.55 -0.53
CA ILE A 427 10.08 -16.79 -0.74
C ILE A 427 8.84 -17.64 -0.39
N ALA A 428 8.84 -18.92 -0.73
CA ALA A 428 7.74 -19.83 -0.40
C ALA A 428 7.58 -20.01 1.12
N GLU A 429 8.70 -20.14 1.83
CA GLU A 429 8.74 -20.19 3.29
C GLU A 429 8.29 -18.86 3.92
N ALA A 430 8.73 -17.73 3.37
CA ALA A 430 8.31 -16.41 3.83
C ALA A 430 6.80 -16.16 3.66
N VAL A 431 6.23 -16.57 2.52
CA VAL A 431 4.78 -16.49 2.28
C VAL A 431 4.02 -17.41 3.23
N SER A 432 4.53 -18.62 3.48
CA SER A 432 3.94 -19.57 4.42
C SER A 432 3.99 -19.05 5.87
N ALA A 433 5.08 -18.40 6.26
CA ALA A 433 5.24 -17.77 7.57
C ALA A 433 4.32 -16.55 7.77
N SER A 434 3.86 -15.93 6.68
CA SER A 434 2.91 -14.81 6.70
C SER A 434 1.43 -15.24 6.77
N ARG A 435 1.13 -16.53 6.95
CA ARG A 435 -0.25 -17.05 7.08
C ARG A 435 -0.90 -16.57 8.37
N GLY A 436 -2.04 -15.88 8.25
CA GLY A 436 -2.90 -15.47 9.38
C GLY A 436 -3.00 -13.96 9.61
N THR A 437 -2.19 -13.16 8.92
CA THR A 437 -2.20 -11.70 8.99
C THR A 437 -2.64 -11.14 7.64
N SER A 438 -3.85 -10.58 7.60
CA SER A 438 -4.48 -10.09 6.36
C SER A 438 -3.82 -8.83 5.76
N GLU A 439 -2.76 -8.30 6.39
CA GLU A 439 -2.17 -6.99 6.08
C GLU A 439 -0.62 -7.01 6.02
N VAL A 440 0.00 -8.12 5.59
CA VAL A 440 1.46 -8.13 5.38
C VAL A 440 1.79 -7.65 3.98
N ASP A 441 2.41 -6.48 3.93
CA ASP A 441 2.91 -5.82 2.72
C ASP A 441 3.99 -6.63 1.99
N GLU A 442 4.10 -6.44 0.68
CA GLU A 442 5.02 -7.16 -0.22
C GLU A 442 6.48 -7.00 0.19
N LEU A 443 6.88 -5.79 0.57
CA LEU A 443 8.21 -5.48 1.09
C LEU A 443 8.52 -6.29 2.35
N SER A 444 7.53 -6.48 3.21
CA SER A 444 7.70 -7.26 4.44
C SER A 444 7.94 -8.75 4.16
N ILE A 445 7.33 -9.30 3.09
CA ILE A 445 7.54 -10.70 2.70
C ILE A 445 8.98 -10.91 2.21
N LEU A 446 9.53 -9.99 1.42
CA LEU A 446 10.92 -10.06 0.96
C LEU A 446 11.91 -9.94 2.12
N LEU A 447 11.64 -9.07 3.09
CA LEU A 447 12.46 -8.97 4.30
C LEU A 447 12.39 -10.24 5.17
N ILE A 448 11.26 -10.94 5.19
CA ILE A 448 11.15 -12.26 5.84
C ILE A 448 11.97 -13.31 5.08
N ALA A 449 11.95 -13.31 3.75
CA ALA A 449 12.73 -14.24 2.93
C ALA A 449 14.24 -14.10 3.17
N CYS A 450 14.74 -12.87 3.28
CA CYS A 450 16.12 -12.60 3.71
C CYS A 450 16.47 -13.28 5.05
N ARG A 451 15.57 -13.17 6.04
CA ARG A 451 15.79 -13.78 7.37
C ARG A 451 15.73 -15.30 7.36
N VAL A 452 14.94 -15.90 6.49
CA VAL A 452 14.91 -17.36 6.31
C VAL A 452 16.29 -17.85 5.88
N LEU A 453 16.92 -17.15 4.93
CA LEU A 453 18.26 -17.46 4.43
C LEU A 453 19.34 -17.26 5.50
N ASP A 454 19.26 -16.18 6.28
CA ASP A 454 20.18 -15.91 7.39
C ASP A 454 20.01 -16.90 8.56
N GLY A 455 18.77 -17.25 8.88
CA GLY A 455 18.42 -18.18 9.96
C GLY A 455 18.92 -19.60 9.70
N ALA A 456 18.89 -20.03 8.43
CA ALA A 456 19.40 -21.33 7.99
C ALA A 456 20.94 -21.47 8.14
N LEU A 457 21.67 -20.36 8.34
CA LEU A 457 23.13 -20.35 8.57
C LEU A 457 23.53 -20.41 10.04
N ARG A 458 22.59 -20.26 11.00
CA ARG A 458 22.91 -20.38 12.43
C ARG A 458 23.02 -21.85 12.83
N PRO A 459 24.07 -22.24 13.58
CA PRO A 459 24.07 -23.55 14.24
C PRO A 459 22.87 -23.62 15.20
N PRO A 460 22.18 -24.78 15.31
CA PRO A 460 21.10 -24.93 16.27
C PRO A 460 21.63 -24.62 17.67
N PRO A 461 20.82 -23.96 18.54
CA PRO A 461 21.24 -23.76 19.92
C PRO A 461 21.59 -25.12 20.51
N HIS A 462 22.77 -25.21 21.12
CA HIS A 462 23.19 -26.39 21.87
C HIS A 462 22.01 -26.84 22.72
N GLN A 463 21.44 -28.00 22.39
CA GLN A 463 20.69 -28.77 23.37
C GLN A 463 21.65 -28.93 24.53
N GLN A 464 21.41 -28.18 25.61
CA GLN A 464 21.99 -28.50 26.90
C GLN A 464 21.68 -29.97 27.09
N TRP A 465 22.74 -30.78 27.08
CA TRP A 465 22.68 -32.12 27.61
C TRP A 465 22.13 -31.94 29.02
N VAL A 466 20.88 -32.35 29.21
CA VAL A 466 20.38 -32.65 30.55
C VAL A 466 21.25 -33.81 30.99
N GLU A 467 22.31 -33.48 31.72
CA GLU A 467 23.15 -34.43 32.40
C GLU A 467 22.23 -35.18 33.36
N HIS A 468 21.82 -36.38 32.94
CA HIS A 468 21.08 -37.30 33.78
C HIS A 468 21.96 -37.62 34.98
N SER A 469 21.70 -36.91 36.09
CA SER A 469 22.15 -37.34 37.40
C SER A 469 21.60 -38.77 37.62
N PRO A 470 22.44 -39.73 38.06
CA PRO A 470 21.96 -41.08 38.30
C PRO A 470 20.86 -41.07 39.37
N PRO A 471 19.88 -41.97 39.30
CA PRO A 471 18.79 -42.00 40.26
C PRO A 471 19.36 -42.24 41.66
N THR A 472 19.11 -41.29 42.56
CA THR A 472 19.32 -41.45 43.99
C THR A 472 18.49 -42.65 44.44
N LEU A 473 19.16 -43.75 44.79
CA LEU A 473 18.53 -44.92 45.39
C LEU A 473 17.85 -44.46 46.68
N HIS A 474 16.53 -44.34 46.62
CA HIS A 474 15.69 -44.07 47.77
C HIS A 474 15.74 -45.31 48.68
N MET A 475 16.58 -45.27 49.71
CA MET A 475 16.56 -46.28 50.76
C MET A 475 15.21 -46.17 51.50
N PRO A 476 14.48 -47.29 51.69
CA PRO A 476 13.30 -47.28 52.53
C PRO A 476 13.70 -46.99 53.98
N PRO A 477 12.84 -46.30 54.76
CA PRO A 477 13.10 -46.04 56.17
C PRO A 477 13.24 -47.36 56.93
N PRO A 478 14.12 -47.43 57.95
CA PRO A 478 14.26 -48.61 58.77
C PRO A 478 12.93 -48.94 59.47
N PRO A 479 12.61 -50.23 59.64
CA PRO A 479 11.37 -50.64 60.29
C PRO A 479 11.33 -50.21 61.76
N ALA A 480 10.13 -49.96 62.27
CA ALA A 480 9.83 -49.33 63.56
C ALA A 480 10.35 -50.06 64.82
N TRP A 481 11.09 -51.16 64.68
CA TRP A 481 11.72 -51.89 65.78
C TRP A 481 13.23 -51.58 65.93
N TYR A 482 13.81 -50.73 65.08
CA TYR A 482 15.21 -50.35 65.18
C TYR A 482 15.42 -49.27 66.25
N VAL A 483 15.94 -49.66 67.41
CA VAL A 483 16.38 -48.75 68.48
C VAL A 483 17.90 -48.58 68.36
N PRO A 484 18.42 -47.36 68.12
CA PRO A 484 19.87 -47.15 68.11
C PRO A 484 20.40 -47.30 69.54
N VAL A 485 21.44 -48.12 69.69
CA VAL A 485 22.20 -48.23 70.94
C VAL A 485 23.05 -46.96 71.08
N GLU A 486 22.71 -46.12 72.06
CA GLU A 486 23.61 -45.09 72.57
C GLU A 486 24.76 -45.77 73.31
N THR A 487 25.94 -45.81 72.70
CA THR A 487 27.18 -46.08 73.42
C THR A 487 27.87 -44.77 73.79
N ALA A 488 27.65 -44.45 75.06
CA ALA A 488 28.48 -43.63 75.93
C ALA A 488 29.99 -43.94 75.83
N TYR A 489 30.78 -42.87 75.89
CA TYR A 489 32.14 -42.70 76.45
C TYR A 489 33.24 -43.74 76.13
N VAL A 490 34.42 -43.28 75.66
CA VAL A 490 35.51 -42.69 76.48
C VAL A 490 36.27 -41.66 75.65
#